data_AF-W9G774-F1
#
_entry.id   AF-W9G774-F1
#
_cell.length_a   1.000
_cell.length_b   1.000
_cell.length_c   1.000
_cell.angle_alpha   90.00
_cell.angle_beta   90.00
_cell.angle_gamma   90.00
#
_symmetry.space_group_name_H-M   'P 1'
#
loop_
_entity.id
_entity.type
_entity.pdbx_description
1 polymer ?
#
loop_
_entity_poly.entity_id
_entity_poly.type
_entity_poly.pdbx_seq_one_letter_code
_entity_poly.pdbx_strand_id
1 'polypeptide(L)'
;MPAIRVVIQSRLNSSRLPGKAMLTIGGMPLIELVARRASRGTHQVVVATSEEQYDERIAAHLSSVGIPVVRGSLDDVLGRFVKATADLMPDDLVVRLTGDNPVADADLVDELVEATRASGHAYGRVDIEQVPEGIGAEVFTVADLRRAARTTTDPYDREHVTPWLRRTLGELLFVPKGTPGDVHAYRATVDTLGDYVRVADLFTDVEDPVAVTWVDLMHRLAGWVDAMGPRTASTTTRLGRLSRVVLSAREFDDGGRSEPAAHAESLRALIASAIDRGVTHIDVGRADNRAEDLLRATAEPALVKRFSVISRTGPLPEVPQGADAVAVEAAVERTFAALGRRSVDVLVFEGAADAVRGWERATAYREAGLIRSLGLVAHTLDDLRWALAAEGVDYVEVAAEAAEDTEVLPQLAAQGITLVTPFAEGRARAEWSTAVLVTSTDPDRLDEAIRAAQ
;
A
#
# COMPACT_ATOMS: atom_id res chain seq x y z
N MET A 1 -39.89 2.89 1.82
CA MET A 1 -38.50 2.36 1.76
C MET A 1 -37.77 2.92 2.97
N PRO A 2 -36.88 2.15 3.62
CA PRO A 2 -36.06 2.67 4.73
C PRO A 2 -35.23 3.86 4.25
N ALA A 3 -35.06 4.86 5.11
CA ALA A 3 -34.21 6.00 4.81
C ALA A 3 -32.75 5.54 4.71
N ILE A 4 -31.97 6.25 3.89
CA ILE A 4 -30.54 6.00 3.73
C ILE A 4 -29.80 7.26 4.17
N ARG A 5 -28.87 7.09 5.11
CA ARG A 5 -27.95 8.15 5.52
C ARG A 5 -26.51 7.72 5.27
N VAL A 6 -25.80 8.54 4.50
CA VAL A 6 -24.35 8.42 4.31
C VAL A 6 -23.66 9.18 5.44
N VAL A 7 -22.86 8.46 6.23
CA VAL A 7 -22.02 9.03 7.29
C VAL A 7 -20.58 8.98 6.81
N ILE A 8 -19.98 10.15 6.58
CA ILE A 8 -18.60 10.29 6.12
C ILE A 8 -17.72 10.59 7.33
N GLN A 9 -16.78 9.70 7.65
CA GLN A 9 -15.82 9.99 8.72
C GLN A 9 -14.65 10.83 8.20
N SER A 10 -14.29 11.87 8.93
CA SER A 10 -13.13 12.70 8.58
C SER A 10 -12.52 13.39 9.81
N ARG A 11 -11.19 13.56 9.78
CA ARG A 11 -10.40 14.27 10.80
C ARG A 11 -9.18 14.89 10.13
N LEU A 12 -8.68 16.01 10.65
CA LEU A 12 -7.54 16.73 10.09
C LEU A 12 -6.19 16.19 10.54
N ASN A 13 -6.13 15.49 11.67
CA ASN A 13 -4.89 14.91 12.21
C ASN A 13 -4.49 13.59 11.53
N SER A 14 -4.65 13.46 10.21
CA SER A 14 -4.14 12.30 9.48
C SER A 14 -2.61 12.22 9.63
N SER A 15 -2.11 11.03 9.97
CA SER A 15 -0.67 10.76 10.07
C SER A 15 0.02 10.58 8.71
N ARG A 16 -0.76 10.36 7.64
CA ARG A 16 -0.26 10.11 6.27
C ARG A 16 -0.06 11.42 5.51
N LEU A 17 -1.13 12.22 5.39
CA LEU A 17 -1.09 13.58 4.86
C LEU A 17 -1.90 14.52 5.77
N PRO A 18 -1.25 15.24 6.71
CA PRO A 18 -1.93 16.14 7.63
C PRO A 18 -2.75 17.21 6.91
N GLY A 19 -3.96 17.49 7.39
CA GLY A 19 -4.83 18.52 6.83
C GLY A 19 -5.47 18.17 5.48
N LYS A 20 -5.28 16.95 4.96
CA LYS A 20 -5.78 16.53 3.63
C LYS A 20 -7.25 16.81 3.36
N ALA A 21 -8.11 16.67 4.38
CA ALA A 21 -9.54 16.93 4.25
C ALA A 21 -9.86 18.37 3.82
N MET A 22 -8.95 19.33 4.05
CA MET A 22 -9.10 20.73 3.64
C MET A 22 -8.29 21.12 2.40
N LEU A 23 -7.59 20.18 1.76
CA LEU A 23 -6.94 20.44 0.47
C LEU A 23 -8.00 20.62 -0.62
N THR A 24 -7.77 21.55 -1.55
CA THR A 24 -8.75 21.88 -2.59
C THR A 24 -8.67 20.90 -3.75
N ILE A 25 -9.81 20.30 -4.13
CA ILE A 25 -10.00 19.48 -5.33
C ILE A 25 -11.30 19.92 -6.00
N GLY A 26 -11.30 20.11 -7.32
CA GLY A 26 -12.51 20.55 -8.04
C GLY A 26 -13.09 21.86 -7.51
N GLY A 27 -12.23 22.79 -7.06
CA GLY A 27 -12.64 24.10 -6.55
C GLY A 27 -13.16 24.13 -5.10
N MET A 28 -13.19 23.01 -4.38
CA MET A 28 -13.68 22.95 -2.99
C MET A 28 -12.77 22.08 -2.10
N PRO A 29 -12.83 22.21 -0.76
CA PRO A 29 -12.14 21.29 0.13
C PRO A 29 -12.52 19.83 -0.11
N LEU A 30 -11.54 18.92 -0.02
CA LEU A 30 -11.71 17.48 -0.28
C LEU A 30 -12.92 16.89 0.46
N ILE A 31 -13.10 17.23 1.74
CA ILE A 31 -14.24 16.73 2.52
C ILE A 31 -15.60 17.25 2.02
N GLU A 32 -15.64 18.49 1.52
CA GLU A 32 -16.84 19.05 0.90
C GLU A 32 -17.14 18.31 -0.42
N LEU A 33 -16.12 18.07 -1.25
CA LEU A 33 -16.29 17.34 -2.51
C LEU A 33 -16.87 15.95 -2.27
N VAL A 34 -16.29 15.17 -1.34
CA VAL A 34 -16.79 13.83 -0.97
C VAL A 34 -18.26 13.91 -0.52
N ALA A 35 -18.59 14.87 0.35
CA ALA A 35 -19.95 15.03 0.86
C ALA A 35 -20.96 15.42 -0.23
N ARG A 36 -20.59 16.34 -1.13
CA ARG A 36 -21.45 16.74 -2.24
C ARG A 36 -21.67 15.61 -3.23
N ARG A 37 -20.61 14.86 -3.60
CA ARG A 37 -20.69 13.71 -4.51
C ARG A 37 -21.59 12.60 -3.94
N ALA A 38 -21.49 12.32 -2.65
CA ALA A 38 -22.38 11.39 -1.96
C ALA A 38 -23.83 11.89 -1.86
N SER A 39 -24.07 13.20 -2.01
CA SER A 39 -25.40 13.83 -1.93
C SER A 39 -26.11 14.04 -3.27
N ARG A 40 -25.51 13.64 -4.41
CA ARG A 40 -26.08 13.85 -5.76
C ARG A 40 -27.49 13.25 -5.93
N GLY A 41 -27.82 12.22 -5.16
CA GLY A 41 -29.11 11.55 -5.15
C GLY A 41 -30.05 12.03 -4.04
N THR A 42 -30.77 11.09 -3.44
CA THR A 42 -31.72 11.35 -2.34
C THR A 42 -31.14 11.09 -0.95
N HIS A 43 -29.85 10.76 -0.89
CA HIS A 43 -29.20 10.39 0.35
C HIS A 43 -29.06 11.60 1.28
N GLN A 44 -29.41 11.38 2.54
CA GLN A 44 -29.02 12.31 3.58
C GLN A 44 -27.53 12.12 3.86
N VAL A 45 -26.73 13.18 3.80
CA VAL A 45 -25.30 13.13 4.08
C VAL A 45 -25.00 13.85 5.38
N VAL A 46 -24.16 13.24 6.21
CA VAL A 46 -23.61 13.87 7.41
C VAL A 46 -22.13 13.54 7.53
N VAL A 47 -21.32 14.53 7.89
CA VAL A 47 -19.90 14.33 8.17
C VAL A 47 -19.71 14.15 9.67
N ALA A 48 -19.07 13.05 10.07
CA ALA A 48 -18.71 12.74 11.45
C ALA A 48 -17.23 13.06 11.70
N THR A 49 -16.95 14.10 12.51
CA THR A 49 -15.60 14.56 12.85
C THR A 49 -15.36 14.63 14.36
N SER A 50 -14.14 14.91 14.82
CA SER A 50 -13.85 14.92 16.26
C SER A 50 -14.17 16.27 16.93
N GLU A 51 -14.22 16.25 18.26
CA GLU A 51 -14.34 17.43 19.12
C GLU A 51 -13.00 18.15 19.33
N GLU A 52 -11.89 17.62 18.80
CA GLU A 52 -10.58 18.29 18.85
C GLU A 52 -10.63 19.68 18.22
N GLN A 53 -9.88 20.62 18.80
CA GLN A 53 -9.86 22.02 18.34
C GLN A 53 -9.43 22.11 16.87
N TYR A 54 -8.51 21.26 16.44
CA TYR A 54 -8.02 21.26 15.06
C TYR A 54 -9.15 20.93 14.05
N ASP A 55 -10.07 20.04 14.42
CA ASP A 55 -11.20 19.60 13.57
C ASP A 55 -12.35 20.62 13.50
N GLU A 56 -12.31 21.70 14.30
CA GLU A 56 -13.27 22.82 14.17
C GLU A 56 -13.27 23.41 12.76
N ARG A 57 -12.12 23.38 12.06
CA ARG A 57 -12.03 23.87 10.68
C ARG A 57 -12.88 23.05 9.71
N ILE A 58 -13.01 21.73 9.89
CA ILE A 58 -13.94 20.91 9.10
C ILE A 58 -15.38 21.33 9.43
N ALA A 59 -15.71 21.39 10.71
CA ALA A 59 -17.08 21.66 11.17
C ALA A 59 -17.59 23.04 10.73
N ALA A 60 -16.79 24.08 10.93
CA ALA A 60 -17.12 25.44 10.54
C ALA A 60 -17.27 25.58 9.02
N HIS A 61 -16.34 25.01 8.24
CA HIS A 61 -16.40 25.04 6.78
C HIS A 61 -17.67 24.38 6.25
N LEU A 62 -17.91 23.12 6.63
CA LEU A 62 -19.07 22.35 6.17
C LEU A 62 -20.40 22.99 6.59
N SER A 63 -20.46 23.55 7.81
CA SER A 63 -21.64 24.30 8.27
C SER A 63 -21.90 25.54 7.42
N SER A 64 -20.86 26.26 7.01
CA SER A 64 -20.97 27.46 6.16
C SER A 64 -21.51 27.17 4.76
N VAL A 65 -21.31 25.94 4.27
CA VAL A 65 -21.79 25.48 2.95
C VAL A 65 -23.04 24.59 3.03
N GLY A 66 -23.65 24.49 4.21
CA GLY A 66 -24.92 23.79 4.43
C GLY A 66 -24.84 22.26 4.52
N ILE A 67 -23.65 21.70 4.79
CA ILE A 67 -23.46 20.24 4.96
C ILE A 67 -23.55 19.90 6.45
N PRO A 68 -24.45 18.98 6.86
CA PRO A 68 -24.57 18.57 8.27
C PRO A 68 -23.28 17.96 8.83
N VAL A 69 -22.93 18.37 10.05
CA VAL A 69 -21.75 17.84 10.77
C VAL A 69 -22.14 17.37 12.16
N VAL A 70 -21.61 16.23 12.56
CA VAL A 70 -21.66 15.72 13.92
C VAL A 70 -20.23 15.62 14.46
N ARG A 71 -20.02 16.18 15.65
CA ARG A 71 -18.76 16.11 16.39
C ARG A 71 -18.86 15.11 17.55
N GLY A 72 -17.77 14.42 17.89
CA GLY A 72 -17.69 13.57 19.09
C GLY A 72 -16.24 13.18 19.44
N SER A 73 -16.08 12.28 20.41
CA SER A 73 -14.76 11.79 20.85
C SER A 73 -13.88 11.34 19.70
N LEU A 74 -12.59 11.70 19.70
CA LEU A 74 -11.59 11.32 18.70
C LEU A 74 -11.47 9.79 18.55
N ASP A 75 -11.44 9.10 19.68
CA ASP A 75 -11.13 7.66 19.79
C ASP A 75 -12.38 6.76 19.73
N ASP A 76 -13.59 7.35 19.74
CA ASP A 76 -14.86 6.60 19.63
C ASP A 76 -15.60 6.97 18.34
N VAL A 77 -15.08 6.50 17.21
CA VAL A 77 -15.69 6.71 15.89
C VAL A 77 -17.06 6.04 15.82
N LEU A 78 -17.21 4.84 16.39
CA LEU A 78 -18.49 4.13 16.48
C LEU A 78 -19.55 4.97 17.20
N GLY A 79 -19.20 5.62 18.31
CA GLY A 79 -20.07 6.55 19.02
C GLY A 79 -20.47 7.76 18.18
N ARG A 80 -19.55 8.30 17.36
CA ARG A 80 -19.89 9.37 16.40
C ARG A 80 -20.90 8.94 15.36
N PHE A 81 -20.80 7.70 14.85
CA PHE A 81 -21.79 7.13 13.93
C PHE A 81 -23.17 7.01 14.61
N VAL A 82 -23.23 6.51 15.85
CA VAL A 82 -24.48 6.44 16.61
C VAL A 82 -25.12 7.82 16.79
N LYS A 83 -24.32 8.85 17.10
CA LYS A 83 -24.77 10.24 17.23
C LYS A 83 -25.28 10.79 15.89
N ALA A 84 -24.59 10.47 14.79
CA ALA A 84 -24.95 10.89 13.43
C ALA A 84 -26.24 10.24 12.89
N THR A 85 -26.73 9.18 13.55
CA THR A 85 -27.93 8.43 13.15
C THR A 85 -28.95 8.36 14.30
N ALA A 86 -28.91 9.31 15.24
CA ALA A 86 -29.73 9.27 16.45
C ALA A 86 -31.24 9.42 16.16
N ASP A 87 -31.59 10.18 15.13
CA ASP A 87 -32.96 10.46 14.66
C ASP A 87 -33.52 9.41 13.70
N LEU A 88 -32.71 8.43 13.27
CA LEU A 88 -33.13 7.37 12.36
C LEU A 88 -33.82 6.21 13.08
N MET A 89 -34.71 5.54 12.34
CA MET A 89 -35.42 4.33 12.77
C MET A 89 -34.51 3.11 12.73
N PRO A 90 -34.78 2.04 13.51
CA PRO A 90 -33.94 0.84 13.53
C PRO A 90 -33.70 0.18 12.16
N ASP A 91 -34.71 0.20 11.29
CA ASP A 91 -34.68 -0.42 9.95
C ASP A 91 -34.07 0.51 8.87
N ASP A 92 -33.74 1.75 9.22
CA ASP A 92 -33.03 2.65 8.31
C ASP A 92 -31.59 2.19 8.09
N LEU A 93 -31.02 2.59 6.95
CA LEU A 93 -29.69 2.18 6.52
C LEU A 93 -28.67 3.30 6.76
N VAL A 94 -27.50 2.87 7.22
CA VAL A 94 -26.30 3.68 7.36
C VAL A 94 -25.31 3.23 6.30
N VAL A 95 -24.77 4.18 5.54
CA VAL A 95 -23.67 3.94 4.61
C VAL A 95 -22.44 4.66 5.13
N ARG A 96 -21.37 3.91 5.40
CA ARG A 96 -20.07 4.44 5.83
C ARG A 96 -19.22 4.77 4.62
N LEU A 97 -18.77 6.03 4.56
CA LEU A 97 -17.71 6.49 3.65
C LEU A 97 -16.57 7.14 4.44
N THR A 98 -15.44 7.35 3.78
CA THR A 98 -14.24 7.99 4.34
C THR A 98 -13.94 9.28 3.60
N GLY A 99 -13.54 10.33 4.33
CA GLY A 99 -13.39 11.69 3.81
C GLY A 99 -12.18 11.93 2.92
N ASP A 100 -11.39 10.90 2.64
CA ASP A 100 -10.18 10.90 1.81
C ASP A 100 -10.36 10.16 0.47
N ASN A 101 -11.58 9.74 0.16
CA ASN A 101 -11.94 8.96 -1.03
C ASN A 101 -12.91 9.76 -1.93
N PRO A 102 -12.41 10.75 -2.70
CA PRO A 102 -13.28 11.65 -3.48
C PRO A 102 -13.86 11.01 -4.74
N VAL A 103 -13.38 9.84 -5.18
CA VAL A 103 -13.92 9.20 -6.39
C VAL A 103 -15.29 8.58 -6.12
N ALA A 104 -15.51 8.02 -4.92
CA ALA A 104 -16.80 7.49 -4.51
C ALA A 104 -17.91 8.55 -4.58
N ASP A 105 -19.09 8.14 -5.05
CA ASP A 105 -20.27 9.01 -5.20
C ASP A 105 -21.57 8.28 -4.86
N ALA A 106 -22.71 8.95 -5.08
CA ALA A 106 -24.03 8.38 -4.81
C ALA A 106 -24.35 7.11 -5.61
N ASP A 107 -23.87 6.98 -6.85
CA ASP A 107 -24.18 5.81 -7.68
C ASP A 107 -23.52 4.55 -7.11
N LEU A 108 -22.27 4.66 -6.65
CA LEU A 108 -21.58 3.58 -5.94
C LEU A 108 -22.33 3.16 -4.66
N VAL A 109 -22.89 4.13 -3.94
CA VAL A 109 -23.68 3.87 -2.74
C VAL A 109 -24.96 3.12 -3.09
N ASP A 110 -25.69 3.57 -4.12
CA ASP A 110 -26.91 2.93 -4.60
C ASP A 110 -26.66 1.48 -5.05
N GLU A 111 -25.57 1.24 -5.81
CA GLU A 111 -25.14 -0.10 -6.22
C GLU A 111 -24.93 -1.04 -5.02
N LEU A 112 -24.18 -0.59 -4.00
CA LEU A 112 -23.90 -1.39 -2.81
C LEU A 112 -25.16 -1.66 -1.98
N VAL A 113 -26.01 -0.64 -1.80
CA VAL A 113 -27.26 -0.76 -1.03
C VAL A 113 -28.18 -1.78 -1.71
N GLU A 114 -28.34 -1.69 -3.03
CA GLU A 114 -29.20 -2.61 -3.79
C GLU A 114 -28.64 -4.04 -3.76
N ALA A 115 -27.34 -4.22 -3.97
CA ALA A 115 -26.70 -5.53 -3.89
C ALA A 115 -26.87 -6.17 -2.49
N THR A 116 -26.70 -5.37 -1.43
CA THR A 116 -26.87 -5.84 -0.05
C THR A 116 -28.30 -6.29 0.20
N ARG A 117 -29.30 -5.50 -0.21
CA ARG A 117 -30.73 -5.85 -0.11
C ARG A 117 -31.06 -7.12 -0.89
N ALA A 118 -30.64 -7.20 -2.15
CA ALA A 118 -30.91 -8.34 -3.02
C ALA A 118 -30.29 -9.64 -2.48
N SER A 119 -29.14 -9.55 -1.81
CA SER A 119 -28.46 -10.69 -1.19
C SER A 119 -29.09 -11.17 0.12
N GLY A 120 -29.93 -10.35 0.77
CA GLY A 120 -30.50 -10.63 2.09
C GLY A 120 -29.54 -10.45 3.28
N HIS A 121 -28.33 -9.90 3.06
CA HIS A 121 -27.38 -9.62 4.14
C HIS A 121 -27.77 -8.35 4.92
N ALA A 122 -27.52 -8.36 6.23
CA ALA A 122 -27.70 -7.18 7.09
C ALA A 122 -26.51 -6.20 7.03
N TYR A 123 -25.35 -6.68 6.56
CA TYR A 123 -24.14 -5.89 6.36
C TYR A 123 -23.51 -6.25 5.01
N GLY A 124 -23.17 -5.22 4.24
CA GLY A 124 -22.49 -5.35 2.96
C GLY A 124 -21.37 -4.33 2.85
N ARG A 125 -20.32 -4.68 2.11
CA ARG A 125 -19.18 -3.80 1.87
C ARG A 125 -18.64 -3.98 0.48
N VAL A 126 -17.99 -2.95 -0.03
CA VAL A 126 -17.13 -3.11 -1.20
C VAL A 126 -15.95 -4.04 -0.83
N ASP A 127 -15.67 -4.98 -1.71
CA ASP A 127 -14.53 -5.88 -1.62
C ASP A 127 -13.25 -5.16 -2.01
N ILE A 128 -12.53 -4.65 -1.00
CA ILE A 128 -11.30 -3.87 -1.17
C ILE A 128 -10.14 -4.67 -1.78
N GLU A 129 -10.24 -6.00 -1.83
CA GLU A 129 -9.24 -6.83 -2.50
C GLU A 129 -9.46 -6.87 -4.01
N GLN A 130 -10.68 -6.53 -4.46
CA GLN A 130 -11.12 -6.59 -5.84
C GLN A 130 -11.50 -5.22 -6.40
N VAL A 131 -11.15 -4.12 -5.74
CA VAL A 131 -11.32 -2.76 -6.28
C VAL A 131 -10.09 -1.90 -6.04
N PRO A 132 -9.88 -0.83 -6.83
CA PRO A 132 -8.89 0.19 -6.55
C PRO A 132 -9.02 0.77 -5.13
N GLU A 133 -7.88 1.02 -4.49
CA GLU A 133 -7.87 1.67 -3.18
C GLU A 133 -8.48 3.08 -3.30
N GLY A 134 -9.48 3.38 -2.47
CA GLY A 134 -10.26 4.62 -2.57
C GLY A 134 -11.72 4.41 -3.02
N ILE A 135 -12.08 3.20 -3.48
CA ILE A 135 -13.46 2.83 -3.82
C ILE A 135 -14.08 2.02 -2.67
N GLY A 136 -14.09 2.59 -1.46
CA GLY A 136 -14.57 1.92 -0.27
C GLY A 136 -15.92 2.45 0.21
N ALA A 137 -16.90 1.56 0.38
CA ALA A 137 -18.18 1.85 1.03
C ALA A 137 -18.67 0.63 1.83
N GLU A 138 -19.41 0.87 2.91
CA GLU A 138 -20.04 -0.18 3.71
C GLU A 138 -21.46 0.23 4.07
N VAL A 139 -22.39 -0.73 4.14
CA VAL A 139 -23.79 -0.49 4.48
C VAL A 139 -24.26 -1.46 5.56
N PHE A 140 -25.05 -0.95 6.51
CA PHE A 140 -25.65 -1.71 7.60
C PHE A 140 -26.88 -1.01 8.17
N THR A 141 -27.65 -1.71 9.00
CA THR A 141 -28.82 -1.15 9.67
C THR A 141 -28.44 -0.28 10.88
N VAL A 142 -29.26 0.72 11.17
CA VAL A 142 -29.15 1.51 12.41
C VAL A 142 -29.31 0.62 13.65
N ALA A 143 -30.18 -0.41 13.59
CA ALA A 143 -30.34 -1.38 14.66
C ALA A 143 -29.03 -2.09 15.01
N ASP A 144 -28.31 -2.58 14.01
CA ASP A 144 -27.05 -3.29 14.18
C ASP A 144 -25.92 -2.38 14.63
N LEU A 145 -25.84 -1.15 14.10
CA LEU A 145 -24.90 -0.13 14.57
C LEU A 145 -25.07 0.15 16.07
N ARG A 146 -26.32 0.37 16.51
CA ARG A 146 -26.64 0.61 17.92
C ARG A 146 -26.39 -0.64 18.77
N ARG A 147 -26.58 -1.83 18.23
CA ARG A 147 -26.25 -3.10 18.90
C ARG A 147 -24.74 -3.21 19.12
N ALA A 148 -23.93 -3.00 18.08
CA ALA A 148 -22.48 -2.98 18.16
C ALA A 148 -22.01 -2.03 19.28
N ALA A 149 -22.47 -0.77 19.24
CA ALA A 149 -22.08 0.25 20.21
C ALA A 149 -22.43 -0.07 21.67
N ARG A 150 -23.48 -0.85 21.92
CA ARG A 150 -23.84 -1.31 23.28
C ARG A 150 -23.09 -2.56 23.72
N THR A 151 -22.59 -3.36 22.78
CA THR A 151 -22.04 -4.69 23.07
C THR A 151 -20.51 -4.70 23.13
N THR A 152 -19.82 -3.99 22.25
CA THR A 152 -18.35 -4.01 22.22
C THR A 152 -17.72 -2.95 23.10
N THR A 153 -16.63 -3.33 23.77
CA THR A 153 -15.70 -2.43 24.46
C THR A 153 -14.30 -2.49 23.85
N ASP A 154 -14.11 -3.24 22.77
CA ASP A 154 -12.81 -3.39 22.10
C ASP A 154 -12.43 -2.06 21.41
N PRO A 155 -11.26 -1.47 21.73
CA PRO A 155 -10.81 -0.21 21.12
C PRO A 155 -10.79 -0.27 19.57
N TYR A 156 -10.42 -1.41 18.99
CA TYR A 156 -10.37 -1.59 17.54
C TYR A 156 -11.76 -1.50 16.92
N ASP A 157 -12.79 -2.06 17.57
CA ASP A 157 -14.16 -1.93 17.10
C ASP A 157 -14.68 -0.49 17.22
N ARG A 158 -14.30 0.20 18.30
CA ARG A 158 -14.72 1.59 18.57
C ARG A 158 -14.08 2.56 17.58
N GLU A 159 -12.83 2.30 17.17
CA GLU A 159 -12.12 3.11 16.17
C GLU A 159 -12.57 2.83 14.73
N HIS A 160 -12.78 1.56 14.36
CA HIS A 160 -13.02 1.16 12.98
C HIS A 160 -14.49 0.93 12.63
N VAL A 161 -15.41 1.11 13.59
CA VAL A 161 -16.89 1.06 13.45
C VAL A 161 -17.46 -0.32 13.12
N THR A 162 -17.03 -0.91 12.01
CA THR A 162 -17.62 -2.11 11.41
C THR A 162 -17.00 -3.46 11.79
N PRO A 163 -15.80 -3.60 12.41
CA PRO A 163 -15.24 -4.93 12.70
C PRO A 163 -16.18 -5.83 13.52
N TRP A 164 -16.91 -5.28 14.50
CA TRP A 164 -17.91 -6.04 15.25
C TRP A 164 -19.06 -6.56 14.39
N LEU A 165 -19.56 -5.72 13.47
CA LEU A 165 -20.63 -6.07 12.54
C LEU A 165 -20.19 -7.21 11.64
N ARG A 166 -18.99 -7.10 11.04
CA ARG A 166 -18.39 -8.11 10.16
C ARG A 166 -18.32 -9.48 10.83
N ARG A 167 -17.79 -9.51 12.05
CA ARG A 167 -17.61 -10.77 12.81
C ARG A 167 -18.93 -11.39 13.27
N THR A 168 -20.01 -10.61 13.39
CA THR A 168 -21.27 -11.05 14.01
C THR A 168 -22.39 -11.32 13.02
N LEU A 169 -22.42 -10.61 11.89
CA LEU A 169 -23.54 -10.63 10.93
C LEU A 169 -23.29 -11.47 9.69
N GLY A 170 -22.02 -11.79 9.39
CA GLY A 170 -21.61 -12.14 8.03
C GLY A 170 -21.54 -10.92 7.11
N GLU A 171 -20.95 -11.07 5.93
CA GLU A 171 -20.75 -9.95 5.01
C GLU A 171 -21.02 -10.33 3.55
N LEU A 172 -21.67 -9.42 2.84
CA LEU A 172 -21.59 -9.38 1.38
C LEU A 172 -20.29 -8.66 0.99
N LEU A 173 -19.46 -9.33 0.20
CA LEU A 173 -18.32 -8.74 -0.52
C LEU A 173 -18.77 -8.34 -1.93
N PHE A 174 -18.99 -7.05 -2.13
CA PHE A 174 -19.53 -6.50 -3.38
C PHE A 174 -18.43 -5.90 -4.25
N VAL A 175 -18.46 -6.19 -5.55
CA VAL A 175 -17.61 -5.55 -6.56
C VAL A 175 -18.49 -4.68 -7.46
N PRO A 176 -18.35 -3.34 -7.42
CA PRO A 176 -19.11 -2.41 -8.25
C PRO A 176 -18.91 -2.65 -9.75
N LYS A 177 -19.95 -2.37 -10.53
CA LYS A 177 -19.88 -2.50 -11.99
C LYS A 177 -18.98 -1.41 -12.57
N GLY A 178 -18.04 -1.77 -13.44
CA GLY A 178 -17.09 -0.81 -14.00
C GLY A 178 -15.77 -0.72 -13.21
N THR A 179 -15.61 -1.54 -12.17
CA THR A 179 -14.29 -1.74 -11.54
C THR A 179 -13.28 -2.24 -12.58
N PRO A 180 -12.09 -1.62 -12.70
CA PRO A 180 -11.08 -2.04 -13.68
C PRO A 180 -10.42 -3.37 -13.27
N GLY A 181 -9.89 -4.11 -14.24
CA GLY A 181 -9.34 -5.46 -14.00
C GLY A 181 -8.06 -5.49 -13.17
N ASP A 182 -7.10 -4.58 -13.41
CA ASP A 182 -5.86 -4.48 -12.62
C ASP A 182 -6.01 -3.50 -11.45
N VAL A 183 -6.72 -3.94 -10.42
CA VAL A 183 -7.14 -3.09 -9.29
C VAL A 183 -5.96 -2.47 -8.52
N HIS A 184 -4.80 -3.12 -8.53
CA HIS A 184 -3.63 -2.67 -7.78
C HIS A 184 -2.88 -1.51 -8.44
N ALA A 185 -3.08 -1.31 -9.74
CA ALA A 185 -2.47 -0.20 -10.46
C ALA A 185 -3.19 1.13 -10.25
N TYR A 186 -4.43 1.11 -9.75
CA TYR A 186 -5.23 2.32 -9.59
C TYR A 186 -5.38 2.67 -8.11
N ARG A 187 -5.15 3.95 -7.80
CA ARG A 187 -5.31 4.52 -6.45
C ARG A 187 -6.12 5.81 -6.53
N ALA A 188 -7.31 5.76 -5.97
CA ALA A 188 -8.35 6.78 -5.95
C ALA A 188 -8.54 7.44 -4.55
N THR A 189 -7.61 7.18 -3.62
CA THR A 189 -7.57 7.80 -2.28
C THR A 189 -6.52 8.89 -2.20
N VAL A 190 -6.57 9.75 -1.18
CA VAL A 190 -5.59 10.81 -0.90
C VAL A 190 -4.87 10.52 0.43
N ASP A 191 -3.64 9.99 0.38
CA ASP A 191 -2.82 9.73 1.56
C ASP A 191 -1.40 10.29 1.50
N THR A 192 -0.88 10.54 0.31
CA THR A 192 0.39 11.22 0.07
C THR A 192 0.17 12.49 -0.74
N LEU A 193 1.21 13.32 -0.87
CA LEU A 193 1.15 14.46 -1.79
C LEU A 193 0.97 13.99 -3.25
N GLY A 194 1.65 12.92 -3.65
CA GLY A 194 1.48 12.31 -4.98
C GLY A 194 0.05 11.83 -5.24
N ASP A 195 -0.60 11.23 -4.23
CA ASP A 195 -2.00 10.85 -4.32
C ASP A 195 -2.90 12.08 -4.51
N TYR A 196 -2.66 13.16 -3.76
CA TYR A 196 -3.40 14.41 -3.90
C TYR A 196 -3.27 15.00 -5.31
N VAL A 197 -2.04 15.08 -5.84
CA VAL A 197 -1.79 15.62 -7.19
C VAL A 197 -2.51 14.79 -8.25
N ARG A 198 -2.38 13.45 -8.20
CA ARG A 198 -3.06 12.54 -9.12
C ARG A 198 -4.57 12.68 -9.05
N VAL A 199 -5.13 12.63 -7.84
CA VAL A 199 -6.58 12.68 -7.64
C VAL A 199 -7.14 14.05 -7.99
N ALA A 200 -6.43 15.14 -7.70
CA ALA A 200 -6.82 16.49 -8.09
C ALA A 200 -6.90 16.63 -9.61
N ASP A 201 -5.95 16.03 -10.33
CA ASP A 201 -5.90 16.05 -11.79
C ASP A 201 -7.12 15.38 -12.44
N LEU A 202 -7.69 14.35 -11.81
CA LEU A 202 -8.93 13.71 -12.30
C LEU A 202 -10.09 14.69 -12.45
N PHE A 203 -10.11 15.75 -11.63
CA PHE A 203 -11.13 16.79 -11.63
C PHE A 203 -10.73 18.04 -12.45
N THR A 204 -9.54 18.06 -13.06
CA THR A 204 -9.13 19.14 -13.97
C THR A 204 -10.03 19.12 -15.21
N ASP A 205 -10.44 20.31 -15.66
CA ASP A 205 -11.34 20.51 -16.80
C ASP A 205 -12.67 19.73 -16.69
N VAL A 206 -13.10 19.40 -15.47
CA VAL A 206 -14.45 18.90 -15.20
C VAL A 206 -15.35 20.08 -14.87
N GLU A 207 -16.35 20.33 -15.71
CA GLU A 207 -17.30 21.45 -15.54
C GLU A 207 -18.05 21.37 -14.20
N ASP A 208 -18.53 20.18 -13.84
CA ASP A 208 -19.15 19.91 -12.55
C ASP A 208 -18.45 18.73 -11.83
N PRO A 209 -17.51 19.03 -10.92
CA PRO A 209 -16.79 18.03 -10.11
C PRO A 209 -17.70 17.17 -9.22
N VAL A 210 -18.92 17.63 -8.92
CA VAL A 210 -19.91 16.88 -8.13
C VAL A 210 -20.68 15.91 -9.01
N ALA A 211 -21.03 16.31 -10.23
CA ALA A 211 -21.84 15.49 -11.14
C ALA A 211 -21.06 14.37 -11.85
N VAL A 212 -19.76 14.52 -12.09
CA VAL A 212 -18.95 13.48 -12.76
C VAL A 212 -19.05 12.13 -12.02
N THR A 213 -19.30 11.05 -12.74
CA THR A 213 -19.53 9.73 -12.11
C THR A 213 -18.23 9.14 -11.59
N TRP A 214 -18.31 8.25 -10.59
CA TRP A 214 -17.14 7.50 -10.12
C TRP A 214 -16.51 6.68 -11.25
N VAL A 215 -17.32 6.12 -12.17
CA VAL A 215 -16.86 5.35 -13.33
C VAL A 215 -16.05 6.23 -14.29
N ASP A 216 -16.51 7.45 -14.59
CA ASP A 216 -15.78 8.38 -15.46
C ASP A 216 -14.46 8.82 -14.84
N LEU A 217 -14.44 9.06 -13.52
CA LEU A 217 -13.19 9.34 -12.79
C LEU A 217 -12.23 8.15 -12.82
N MET A 218 -12.75 6.92 -12.75
CA MET A 218 -11.93 5.72 -12.91
C MET A 218 -11.38 5.56 -14.32
N HIS A 219 -12.13 5.91 -15.37
CA HIS A 219 -11.62 5.96 -16.74
C HIS A 219 -10.52 7.02 -16.89
N ARG A 220 -10.69 8.20 -16.30
CA ARG A 220 -9.65 9.24 -16.26
C ARG A 220 -8.40 8.77 -15.51
N LEU A 221 -8.58 8.10 -14.37
CA LEU A 221 -7.47 7.53 -13.60
C LEU A 221 -6.74 6.45 -14.39
N ALA A 222 -7.46 5.61 -15.15
CA ALA A 222 -6.84 4.64 -16.04
C ALA A 222 -5.99 5.32 -17.11
N GLY A 223 -6.53 6.37 -17.77
CA GLY A 223 -5.78 7.16 -18.74
C GLY A 223 -4.55 7.85 -18.15
N TRP A 224 -4.66 8.38 -16.92
CA TRP A 224 -3.53 8.97 -16.20
C TRP A 224 -2.44 7.94 -15.90
N VAL A 225 -2.85 6.75 -15.43
CA VAL A 225 -1.92 5.65 -15.13
C VAL A 225 -1.23 5.14 -16.40
N ASP A 226 -1.96 5.02 -17.50
CA ASP A 226 -1.39 4.60 -18.78
C ASP A 226 -0.43 5.66 -19.36
N ALA A 227 -0.66 6.95 -19.08
CA ALA A 227 0.22 8.05 -19.49
C ALA A 227 1.56 8.11 -18.72
N MET A 228 1.65 7.51 -17.52
CA MET A 228 2.92 7.42 -16.77
C MET A 228 3.99 6.55 -17.45
N GLY A 229 3.61 5.78 -18.47
CA GLY A 229 4.48 4.83 -19.14
C GLY A 229 4.22 3.38 -18.71
N PRO A 230 5.13 2.45 -19.07
CA PRO A 230 4.87 1.03 -18.89
C PRO A 230 4.82 0.67 -17.39
N ARG A 231 3.96 -0.29 -17.05
CA ARG A 231 3.79 -0.84 -15.69
C ARG A 231 4.42 -2.21 -15.59
N THR A 232 4.92 -2.55 -14.40
CA THR A 232 5.41 -3.91 -14.13
C THR A 232 4.25 -4.79 -13.70
N ALA A 233 4.12 -5.95 -14.33
CA ALA A 233 3.26 -7.01 -13.83
C ALA A 233 3.78 -7.50 -12.47
N SER A 234 2.93 -8.20 -11.72
CA SER A 234 3.33 -8.91 -10.50
C SER A 234 2.92 -10.37 -10.54
N THR A 235 3.57 -11.17 -9.70
CA THR A 235 3.30 -12.60 -9.53
C THR A 235 3.26 -12.95 -8.06
N THR A 236 2.50 -13.98 -7.70
CA THR A 236 2.51 -14.53 -6.35
C THR A 236 3.72 -15.43 -6.16
N THR A 237 4.44 -15.22 -5.07
CA THR A 237 5.65 -15.96 -4.67
C THR A 237 5.56 -16.32 -3.19
N ARG A 238 6.57 -17.00 -2.66
CA ARG A 238 6.71 -17.21 -1.21
C ARG A 238 6.87 -15.89 -0.42
N LEU A 239 7.38 -14.84 -1.08
CA LEU A 239 7.47 -13.49 -0.53
C LEU A 239 6.11 -12.76 -0.47
N GLY A 240 5.06 -13.35 -1.07
CA GLY A 240 3.81 -12.66 -1.38
C GLY A 240 3.84 -12.11 -2.81
N ARG A 241 3.21 -10.95 -3.03
CA ARG A 241 3.11 -10.34 -4.36
C ARG A 241 4.41 -9.63 -4.74
N LEU A 242 5.14 -10.19 -5.70
CA LEU A 242 6.39 -9.62 -6.22
C LEU A 242 6.18 -9.06 -7.62
N SER A 243 6.57 -7.81 -7.85
CA SER A 243 6.67 -7.23 -9.19
C SER A 243 7.79 -7.86 -10.01
N ARG A 244 7.61 -7.95 -11.33
CA ARG A 244 8.65 -8.43 -12.26
C ARG A 244 9.90 -7.54 -12.28
N VAL A 245 9.83 -6.34 -11.71
CA VAL A 245 10.94 -5.42 -11.47
C VAL A 245 11.09 -5.15 -9.97
N VAL A 246 12.32 -5.22 -9.46
CA VAL A 246 12.73 -4.78 -8.12
C VAL A 246 13.65 -3.58 -8.28
N LEU A 247 13.34 -2.47 -7.60
CA LEU A 247 14.23 -1.31 -7.58
C LEU A 247 15.32 -1.52 -6.54
N SER A 248 16.58 -1.27 -6.89
CA SER A 248 17.71 -1.36 -5.95
C SER A 248 18.18 0.03 -5.53
N ALA A 249 18.36 0.22 -4.23
CA ALA A 249 18.85 1.46 -3.63
C ALA A 249 20.39 1.57 -3.62
N ARG A 250 21.12 0.59 -4.18
CA ARG A 250 22.59 0.50 -4.08
C ARG A 250 23.31 1.70 -4.72
N GLU A 251 22.70 2.31 -5.73
CA GLU A 251 23.23 3.51 -6.39
C GLU A 251 22.57 4.82 -5.91
N PHE A 252 21.78 4.79 -4.84
CA PHE A 252 21.18 6.01 -4.30
C PHE A 252 22.22 6.96 -3.73
N ASP A 253 23.35 6.45 -3.22
CA ASP A 253 24.45 7.32 -2.80
C ASP A 253 25.31 7.69 -4.02
N ASP A 254 25.20 8.94 -4.44
CA ASP A 254 25.97 9.45 -5.57
C ASP A 254 27.37 9.96 -5.16
N GLY A 255 27.77 9.76 -3.90
CA GLY A 255 29.06 10.22 -3.38
C GLY A 255 29.21 11.74 -3.32
N GLY A 256 28.09 12.48 -3.28
CA GLY A 256 28.08 13.94 -3.25
C GLY A 256 28.34 14.59 -4.61
N ARG A 257 28.03 13.88 -5.71
CA ARG A 257 28.12 14.43 -7.08
C ARG A 257 27.06 15.50 -7.34
N SER A 258 25.90 15.36 -6.71
CA SER A 258 24.74 16.25 -6.88
C SER A 258 24.51 17.14 -5.66
N GLU A 259 23.78 18.23 -5.86
CA GLU A 259 23.32 19.07 -4.76
C GLU A 259 22.36 18.27 -3.85
N PRO A 260 22.55 18.26 -2.51
CA PRO A 260 21.82 17.35 -1.63
C PRO A 260 20.29 17.44 -1.69
N ALA A 261 19.72 18.64 -1.81
CA ALA A 261 18.27 18.80 -1.86
C ALA A 261 17.70 18.32 -3.19
N ALA A 262 18.33 18.68 -4.31
CA ALA A 262 17.97 18.21 -5.65
C ALA A 262 18.08 16.69 -5.78
N HIS A 263 19.15 16.10 -5.22
CA HIS A 263 19.33 14.64 -5.22
C HIS A 263 18.25 13.93 -4.43
N ALA A 264 17.96 14.42 -3.21
CA ALA A 264 16.89 13.87 -2.39
C ALA A 264 15.54 13.92 -3.12
N GLU A 265 15.25 15.03 -3.82
CA GLU A 265 14.02 15.18 -4.60
C GLU A 265 13.96 14.22 -5.79
N SER A 266 15.07 14.04 -6.51
CA SER A 266 15.17 13.07 -7.61
C SER A 266 14.90 11.64 -7.11
N LEU A 267 15.47 11.26 -5.96
CA LEU A 267 15.22 9.94 -5.36
C LEU A 267 13.76 9.78 -4.92
N ARG A 268 13.13 10.82 -4.36
CA ARG A 268 11.69 10.81 -4.04
C ARG A 268 10.85 10.53 -5.27
N ALA A 269 11.12 11.27 -6.36
CA ALA A 269 10.41 11.11 -7.62
C ALA A 269 10.59 9.71 -8.21
N LEU A 270 11.82 9.17 -8.19
CA LEU A 270 12.12 7.81 -8.65
C LEU A 270 11.34 6.75 -7.85
N ILE A 271 11.41 6.80 -6.51
CA ILE A 271 10.72 5.85 -5.63
C ILE A 271 9.20 5.92 -5.83
N ALA A 272 8.64 7.14 -5.86
CA ALA A 272 7.21 7.34 -6.08
C ALA A 272 6.78 6.79 -7.44
N SER A 273 7.52 7.11 -8.51
CA SER A 273 7.26 6.61 -9.86
C SER A 273 7.32 5.08 -9.93
N ALA A 274 8.34 4.46 -9.32
CA ALA A 274 8.48 3.01 -9.29
C ALA A 274 7.26 2.34 -8.62
N ILE A 275 6.86 2.81 -7.44
CA ILE A 275 5.72 2.26 -6.69
C ILE A 275 4.41 2.49 -7.47
N ASP A 276 4.20 3.67 -8.04
CA ASP A 276 3.00 3.98 -8.83
C ASP A 276 2.91 3.15 -10.12
N ARG A 277 4.05 2.66 -10.62
CA ARG A 277 4.13 1.75 -11.78
C ARG A 277 4.12 0.27 -11.41
N GLY A 278 3.87 -0.04 -10.14
CA GLY A 278 3.62 -1.39 -9.64
C GLY A 278 4.80 -2.09 -8.99
N VAL A 279 5.96 -1.42 -8.80
CA VAL A 279 7.09 -2.02 -8.08
C VAL A 279 6.68 -2.29 -6.62
N THR A 280 6.78 -3.54 -6.19
CA THR A 280 6.35 -3.97 -4.85
C THR A 280 7.50 -4.15 -3.86
N HIS A 281 8.74 -4.28 -4.34
CA HIS A 281 9.91 -4.49 -3.49
C HIS A 281 11.04 -3.52 -3.84
N ILE A 282 11.73 -3.04 -2.80
CA ILE A 282 12.97 -2.29 -2.93
C ILE A 282 14.08 -3.07 -2.23
N ASP A 283 15.17 -3.29 -2.95
CA ASP A 283 16.40 -3.86 -2.45
C ASP A 283 17.29 -2.77 -1.82
N VAL A 284 17.86 -3.08 -0.67
CA VAL A 284 18.87 -2.27 0.01
C VAL A 284 20.05 -3.17 0.37
N GLY A 285 21.26 -2.63 0.21
CA GLY A 285 22.47 -3.34 0.59
C GLY A 285 23.35 -2.53 1.52
N ARG A 286 23.88 -3.22 2.53
CA ARG A 286 24.73 -2.61 3.54
C ARG A 286 26.15 -2.31 3.05
N ALA A 287 26.60 -3.00 2.00
CA ALA A 287 27.85 -2.68 1.34
C ALA A 287 27.78 -1.33 0.58
N ASP A 288 26.56 -0.83 0.36
CA ASP A 288 26.27 0.28 -0.56
C ASP A 288 26.14 1.62 0.19
N ASN A 289 27.18 1.97 0.93
CA ASN A 289 27.33 3.25 1.64
C ASN A 289 26.10 3.61 2.51
N ARG A 290 25.32 4.62 2.10
CA ARG A 290 24.20 5.21 2.83
C ARG A 290 22.83 4.81 2.27
N ALA A 291 22.72 3.72 1.50
CA ALA A 291 21.48 3.32 0.83
C ALA A 291 20.27 3.23 1.78
N GLU A 292 20.42 2.62 2.95
CA GLU A 292 19.34 2.49 3.95
C GLU A 292 18.91 3.85 4.51
N ASP A 293 19.89 4.71 4.87
CA ASP A 293 19.64 6.06 5.37
C ASP A 293 18.94 6.93 4.32
N LEU A 294 19.39 6.84 3.06
CA LEU A 294 18.82 7.58 1.94
C LEU A 294 17.41 7.11 1.64
N LEU A 295 17.17 5.80 1.56
CA LEU A 295 15.82 5.25 1.39
C LEU A 295 14.89 5.73 2.51
N ARG A 296 15.35 5.73 3.76
CA ARG A 296 14.56 6.23 4.88
C ARG A 296 14.28 7.74 4.78
N ALA A 297 15.27 8.53 4.36
CA ALA A 297 15.16 9.98 4.30
C ALA A 297 14.31 10.47 3.11
N THR A 298 14.23 9.68 2.04
CA THR A 298 13.51 10.03 0.81
C THR A 298 12.14 9.36 0.74
N ALA A 299 11.96 8.14 1.24
CA ALA A 299 10.65 7.51 1.21
C ALA A 299 9.66 8.21 2.17
N GLU A 300 8.58 8.77 1.62
CA GLU A 300 7.52 9.35 2.44
C GLU A 300 6.91 8.28 3.37
N PRO A 301 6.55 8.61 4.63
CA PRO A 301 6.03 7.64 5.59
C PRO A 301 4.80 6.84 5.11
N ALA A 302 3.99 7.43 4.22
CA ALA A 302 2.85 6.75 3.61
C ALA A 302 3.27 5.84 2.43
N LEU A 303 4.32 6.18 1.68
CA LEU A 303 4.90 5.32 0.63
C LEU A 303 5.64 4.12 1.20
N VAL A 304 6.27 4.29 2.36
CA VAL A 304 6.97 3.26 3.13
C VAL A 304 6.13 2.00 3.37
N LYS A 305 4.80 2.13 3.43
CA LYS A 305 3.85 1.01 3.60
C LYS A 305 3.47 0.32 2.30
N ARG A 306 3.87 0.86 1.14
CA ARG A 306 3.47 0.40 -0.20
C ARG A 306 4.50 -0.51 -0.87
N PHE A 307 5.67 -0.68 -0.25
CA PHE A 307 6.71 -1.60 -0.72
C PHE A 307 7.29 -2.41 0.42
N SER A 308 7.73 -3.61 0.07
CA SER A 308 8.49 -4.54 0.90
C SER A 308 10.00 -4.29 0.74
N VAL A 309 10.78 -4.63 1.77
CA VAL A 309 12.25 -4.41 1.78
C VAL A 309 12.98 -5.73 1.68
N ILE A 310 13.88 -5.82 0.69
CA ILE A 310 14.90 -6.88 0.57
C ILE A 310 16.20 -6.30 1.12
N SER A 311 16.75 -6.90 2.18
CA SER A 311 17.93 -6.39 2.88
C SER A 311 19.11 -7.32 2.72
N ARG A 312 20.21 -6.82 2.15
CA ARG A 312 21.48 -7.56 2.05
C ARG A 312 22.40 -7.25 3.23
N THR A 313 22.92 -8.30 3.86
CA THR A 313 23.83 -8.17 5.01
C THR A 313 25.20 -7.59 4.64
N GLY A 314 25.59 -7.70 3.37
CA GLY A 314 26.99 -7.65 2.93
C GLY A 314 27.78 -8.87 3.42
N PRO A 315 29.08 -8.97 3.06
CA PRO A 315 29.95 -10.02 3.57
C PRO A 315 30.02 -9.99 5.10
N LEU A 316 29.81 -11.14 5.73
CA LEU A 316 29.95 -11.26 7.18
C LEU A 316 31.44 -11.14 7.55
N PRO A 317 31.79 -10.26 8.50
CA PRO A 317 33.18 -10.10 8.91
C PRO A 317 33.73 -11.43 9.44
N GLU A 318 35.04 -11.64 9.27
CA GLU A 318 35.73 -12.72 9.97
C GLU A 318 35.67 -12.44 11.47
N VAL A 319 35.08 -13.39 12.21
CA VAL A 319 34.91 -13.30 13.65
C VAL A 319 35.48 -14.56 14.31
N PRO A 320 35.88 -14.50 15.59
CA PRO A 320 36.28 -15.70 16.32
C PRO A 320 35.21 -16.79 16.26
N GLN A 321 35.66 -18.05 16.34
CA GLN A 321 34.77 -19.21 16.24
C GLN A 321 33.60 -19.10 17.25
N GLY A 322 32.38 -19.21 16.75
CA GLY A 322 31.14 -19.11 17.54
C GLY A 322 30.54 -17.70 17.65
N ALA A 323 31.13 -16.68 17.01
CA ALA A 323 30.60 -15.31 17.01
C ALA A 323 29.79 -14.94 15.75
N ASP A 324 29.57 -15.86 14.81
CA ASP A 324 28.83 -15.60 13.57
C ASP A 324 27.39 -15.10 13.83
N ALA A 325 26.72 -15.69 14.83
CA ALA A 325 25.38 -15.25 15.24
C ALA A 325 25.36 -13.77 15.68
N VAL A 326 26.43 -13.29 16.34
CA VAL A 326 26.56 -11.89 16.76
C VAL A 326 26.80 -10.99 15.55
N ALA A 327 27.57 -11.45 14.56
CA ALA A 327 27.78 -10.70 13.33
C ALA A 327 26.49 -10.51 12.54
N VAL A 328 25.65 -11.56 12.43
CA VAL A 328 24.33 -11.50 11.80
C VAL A 328 23.39 -10.58 12.57
N GLU A 329 23.29 -10.74 13.89
CA GLU A 329 22.47 -9.86 14.74
C GLU A 329 22.87 -8.40 14.59
N ALA A 330 24.16 -8.10 14.64
CA ALA A 330 24.64 -6.75 14.45
C ALA A 330 24.31 -6.21 13.05
N ALA A 331 24.36 -7.05 11.99
CA ALA A 331 23.96 -6.63 10.66
C ALA A 331 22.46 -6.29 10.60
N VAL A 332 21.60 -7.19 11.09
CA VAL A 332 20.13 -7.02 11.09
C VAL A 332 19.71 -5.81 11.93
N GLU A 333 20.22 -5.67 13.15
CA GLU A 333 19.84 -4.56 14.05
C GLU A 333 20.29 -3.20 13.52
N ARG A 334 21.40 -3.15 12.77
CA ARG A 334 21.81 -1.91 12.09
C ARG A 334 20.88 -1.56 10.95
N THR A 335 20.49 -2.52 10.11
CA THR A 335 19.48 -2.31 9.06
C THR A 335 18.17 -1.79 9.67
N PHE A 336 17.72 -2.40 10.77
CA PHE A 336 16.53 -1.94 11.48
C PHE A 336 16.65 -0.49 11.96
N ALA A 337 17.79 -0.14 12.54
CA ALA A 337 18.07 1.23 12.98
C ALA A 337 18.10 2.22 11.79
N ALA A 338 18.80 1.88 10.71
CA ALA A 338 18.97 2.74 9.53
C ALA A 338 17.67 2.94 8.76
N LEU A 339 16.84 1.90 8.62
CA LEU A 339 15.51 1.98 8.02
C LEU A 339 14.46 2.58 8.97
N GLY A 340 14.75 2.64 10.28
CA GLY A 340 13.80 3.07 11.31
C GLY A 340 12.60 2.12 11.44
N ARG A 341 12.81 0.82 11.20
CA ARG A 341 11.78 -0.23 11.27
C ARG A 341 12.29 -1.41 12.08
N ARG A 342 11.40 -2.25 12.59
CA ARG A 342 11.74 -3.45 13.39
C ARG A 342 11.68 -4.75 12.59
N SER A 343 11.43 -4.68 11.29
CA SER A 343 11.35 -5.83 10.43
C SER A 343 11.70 -5.48 8.99
N VAL A 344 12.10 -6.51 8.23
CA VAL A 344 12.27 -6.50 6.77
C VAL A 344 11.58 -7.73 6.18
N ASP A 345 11.24 -7.68 4.90
CA ASP A 345 10.53 -8.78 4.24
C ASP A 345 11.51 -9.91 3.86
N VAL A 346 12.70 -9.57 3.38
CA VAL A 346 13.71 -10.56 2.99
C VAL A 346 15.07 -10.19 3.57
N LEU A 347 15.77 -11.15 4.16
CA LEU A 347 17.19 -11.03 4.50
C LEU A 347 18.02 -11.89 3.55
N VAL A 348 19.03 -11.28 2.93
CA VAL A 348 19.83 -11.87 1.88
C VAL A 348 21.31 -11.88 2.28
N PHE A 349 21.91 -13.06 2.31
CA PHE A 349 23.33 -13.25 2.58
C PHE A 349 24.20 -13.07 1.32
N GLU A 350 25.46 -12.69 1.50
CA GLU A 350 26.43 -12.59 0.42
C GLU A 350 27.08 -13.96 0.14
N GLY A 351 26.43 -14.81 -0.66
CA GLY A 351 26.92 -16.16 -0.94
C GLY A 351 26.57 -17.22 0.10
N ALA A 352 26.74 -18.48 -0.27
CA ALA A 352 26.42 -19.62 0.58
C ALA A 352 27.37 -19.76 1.78
N ALA A 353 28.62 -19.30 1.64
CA ALA A 353 29.59 -19.34 2.75
C ALA A 353 29.10 -18.54 3.98
N ASP A 354 28.57 -17.33 3.75
CA ASP A 354 28.00 -16.52 4.81
C ASP A 354 26.64 -17.02 5.26
N ALA A 355 25.82 -17.53 4.33
CA ALA A 355 24.55 -18.16 4.67
C ALA A 355 24.77 -19.32 5.64
N VAL A 356 25.71 -20.24 5.38
CA VAL A 356 26.05 -21.36 6.27
C VAL A 356 26.40 -20.90 7.68
N ARG A 357 27.20 -19.83 7.80
CA ARG A 357 27.62 -19.27 9.09
C ARG A 357 26.47 -18.62 9.86
N GLY A 358 25.53 -18.00 9.14
CA GLY A 358 24.49 -17.15 9.71
C GLY A 358 23.06 -17.71 9.74
N TRP A 359 22.80 -18.84 9.08
CA TRP A 359 21.44 -19.30 8.76
C TRP A 359 20.58 -19.56 9.99
N GLU A 360 21.14 -20.20 11.02
CA GLU A 360 20.43 -20.52 12.25
C GLU A 360 19.94 -19.24 12.94
N ARG A 361 20.82 -18.22 13.03
CA ARG A 361 20.46 -16.94 13.64
C ARG A 361 19.41 -16.20 12.81
N ALA A 362 19.53 -16.20 11.49
CA ALA A 362 18.53 -15.60 10.61
C ALA A 362 17.17 -16.33 10.69
N THR A 363 17.19 -17.65 10.87
CA THR A 363 15.97 -18.45 11.09
C THR A 363 15.28 -18.05 12.39
N ALA A 364 16.03 -17.79 13.46
CA ALA A 364 15.46 -17.29 14.72
C ALA A 364 14.76 -15.91 14.54
N TYR A 365 15.31 -15.01 13.72
CA TYR A 365 14.63 -13.75 13.38
C TYR A 365 13.34 -13.99 12.57
N ARG A 366 13.33 -15.00 11.69
CA ARG A 366 12.14 -15.40 10.94
C ARG A 366 11.05 -15.95 11.86
N GLU A 367 11.41 -16.84 12.78
CA GLU A 367 10.48 -17.41 13.76
C GLU A 367 9.92 -16.34 14.72
N ALA A 368 10.70 -15.30 15.02
CA ALA A 368 10.25 -14.14 15.77
C ALA A 368 9.33 -13.19 14.97
N GLY A 369 9.11 -13.44 13.68
CA GLY A 369 8.29 -12.61 12.79
C GLY A 369 8.95 -11.28 12.39
N LEU A 370 10.26 -11.12 12.63
CA LEU A 370 11.00 -9.90 12.29
C LEU A 370 11.55 -9.93 10.85
N ILE A 371 11.66 -11.13 10.27
CA ILE A 371 12.08 -11.35 8.88
C ILE A 371 11.09 -12.33 8.27
N ARG A 372 10.53 -12.05 7.09
CA ARG A 372 9.55 -12.96 6.50
C ARG A 372 10.21 -14.12 5.73
N SER A 373 11.25 -13.82 4.97
CA SER A 373 11.91 -14.77 4.08
C SER A 373 13.43 -14.64 4.12
N LEU A 374 14.13 -15.73 3.78
CA LEU A 374 15.58 -15.79 3.78
C LEU A 374 16.10 -16.15 2.38
N GLY A 375 17.29 -15.64 2.07
CA GLY A 375 17.92 -15.88 0.78
C GLY A 375 19.41 -15.59 0.78
N LEU A 376 19.99 -15.69 -0.42
CA LEU A 376 21.39 -15.34 -0.68
C LEU A 376 21.56 -14.75 -2.08
N VAL A 377 22.70 -14.12 -2.27
CA VAL A 377 23.25 -13.83 -3.59
C VAL A 377 24.10 -15.01 -4.03
N ALA A 378 23.79 -15.59 -5.18
CA ALA A 378 24.54 -16.68 -5.77
C ALA A 378 25.50 -16.13 -6.83
N HIS A 379 26.80 -16.24 -6.54
CA HIS A 379 27.89 -15.85 -7.44
C HIS A 379 28.43 -17.04 -8.21
N THR A 380 28.24 -18.24 -7.68
CA THR A 380 28.83 -19.49 -8.19
C THR A 380 27.81 -20.61 -8.27
N LEU A 381 28.17 -21.68 -9.00
CA LEU A 381 27.38 -22.92 -9.04
C LEU A 381 27.25 -23.57 -7.65
N ASP A 382 28.26 -23.45 -6.79
CA ASP A 382 28.22 -24.01 -5.45
C ASP A 382 27.21 -23.26 -4.57
N ASP A 383 27.05 -21.95 -4.76
CA ASP A 383 25.98 -21.18 -4.10
C ASP A 383 24.60 -21.67 -4.53
N LEU A 384 24.40 -21.89 -5.84
CA LEU A 384 23.13 -22.40 -6.37
C LEU A 384 22.80 -23.80 -5.86
N ARG A 385 23.81 -24.70 -5.80
CA ARG A 385 23.64 -26.05 -5.25
C ARG A 385 23.33 -26.04 -3.77
N TRP A 386 23.96 -25.14 -3.02
CA TRP A 386 23.63 -24.95 -1.61
C TRP A 386 22.18 -24.46 -1.45
N ALA A 387 21.78 -23.45 -2.23
CA ALA A 387 20.41 -22.93 -2.22
C ALA A 387 19.36 -24.00 -2.52
N LEU A 388 19.67 -24.93 -3.44
CA LEU A 388 18.79 -26.03 -3.83
C LEU A 388 18.63 -27.08 -2.74
N ALA A 389 19.69 -27.30 -1.95
CA ALA A 389 19.73 -28.32 -0.90
C ALA A 389 19.27 -27.79 0.47
N ALA A 390 19.42 -26.48 0.72
CA ALA A 390 19.12 -25.87 2.01
C ALA A 390 17.61 -25.69 2.23
N GLU A 391 17.14 -26.03 3.43
CA GLU A 391 15.75 -25.80 3.80
C GLU A 391 15.49 -24.33 4.15
N GLY A 392 14.34 -23.82 3.70
CA GLY A 392 13.87 -22.48 4.04
C GLY A 392 14.53 -21.34 3.26
N VAL A 393 15.18 -21.63 2.12
CA VAL A 393 15.57 -20.63 1.13
C VAL A 393 14.33 -20.27 0.30
N ASP A 394 13.98 -18.98 0.28
CA ASP A 394 12.82 -18.46 -0.45
C ASP A 394 13.22 -17.49 -1.58
N TYR A 395 14.45 -16.99 -1.54
CA TYR A 395 14.97 -15.96 -2.43
C TYR A 395 16.41 -16.24 -2.83
N VAL A 396 16.73 -16.05 -4.12
CA VAL A 396 18.10 -16.05 -4.64
C VAL A 396 18.26 -14.89 -5.62
N GLU A 397 19.19 -13.97 -5.33
CA GLU A 397 19.72 -13.05 -6.34
C GLU A 397 20.81 -13.79 -7.12
N VAL A 398 20.65 -13.95 -8.43
CA VAL A 398 21.58 -14.67 -9.30
C VAL A 398 22.50 -13.66 -9.97
N ALA A 399 23.77 -13.64 -9.58
CA ALA A 399 24.78 -12.79 -10.20
C ALA A 399 24.98 -13.14 -11.68
N ALA A 400 25.57 -12.23 -12.45
CA ALA A 400 25.72 -12.39 -13.90
C ALA A 400 26.51 -13.67 -14.26
N GLU A 401 27.51 -14.00 -13.45
CA GLU A 401 28.40 -15.15 -13.57
C GLU A 401 27.68 -16.48 -13.34
N ALA A 402 26.70 -16.51 -12.43
CA ALA A 402 25.92 -17.70 -12.11
C ALA A 402 24.71 -17.89 -13.03
N ALA A 403 24.33 -16.86 -13.79
CA ALA A 403 23.14 -16.84 -14.64
C ALA A 403 23.23 -17.71 -15.90
N GLU A 404 24.39 -18.31 -16.18
CA GLU A 404 24.60 -19.24 -17.30
C GLU A 404 24.20 -20.69 -16.97
N ASP A 405 23.92 -21.00 -15.71
CA ASP A 405 23.59 -22.36 -15.30
C ASP A 405 22.17 -22.78 -15.75
N THR A 406 22.09 -23.72 -16.68
CA THR A 406 20.81 -24.17 -17.25
C THR A 406 20.20 -25.37 -16.52
N GLU A 407 20.85 -25.91 -15.48
CA GLU A 407 20.42 -27.14 -14.81
C GLU A 407 19.78 -26.87 -13.45
N VAL A 408 20.43 -26.06 -12.61
CA VAL A 408 20.04 -25.77 -11.22
C VAL A 408 19.00 -24.66 -11.15
N LEU A 409 19.11 -23.62 -11.98
CA LEU A 409 18.16 -22.49 -11.96
C LEU A 409 16.71 -22.91 -12.24
N PRO A 410 16.41 -23.77 -13.25
CA PRO A 410 15.06 -24.29 -13.44
C PRO A 410 14.56 -25.13 -12.26
N GLN A 411 15.44 -25.84 -11.56
CA GLN A 411 15.07 -26.65 -10.39
C GLN A 411 14.70 -25.76 -9.19
N LEU A 412 15.48 -24.71 -8.93
CA LEU A 412 15.15 -23.70 -7.90
C LEU A 412 13.80 -23.05 -8.22
N ALA A 413 13.57 -22.65 -9.46
CA ALA A 413 12.29 -22.10 -9.91
C ALA A 413 11.13 -23.09 -9.72
N ALA A 414 11.34 -24.36 -10.04
CA ALA A 414 10.33 -25.42 -9.85
C ALA A 414 10.01 -25.68 -8.37
N GLN A 415 10.96 -25.44 -7.45
CA GLN A 415 10.69 -25.45 -6.01
C GLN A 415 9.88 -24.21 -5.57
N GLY A 416 9.68 -23.21 -6.42
CA GLY A 416 9.01 -21.97 -6.08
C GLY A 416 9.89 -20.97 -5.34
N ILE A 417 11.22 -21.11 -5.46
CA ILE A 417 12.18 -20.12 -4.97
C ILE A 417 12.12 -18.89 -5.88
N THR A 418 12.11 -17.71 -5.26
CA THR A 418 12.11 -16.45 -5.98
C THR A 418 13.51 -16.19 -6.54
N LEU A 419 13.65 -16.15 -7.86
CA LEU A 419 14.92 -15.90 -8.54
C LEU A 419 14.96 -14.49 -9.11
N VAL A 420 15.92 -13.67 -8.69
CA VAL A 420 16.07 -12.29 -9.18
C VAL A 420 17.41 -12.15 -9.90
N THR A 421 17.42 -11.50 -11.06
CA THR A 421 18.67 -11.28 -11.84
C THR A 421 18.91 -9.79 -12.05
N PRO A 422 20.16 -9.31 -12.11
CA PRO A 422 20.44 -7.95 -12.52
C PRO A 422 19.84 -7.64 -13.89
N PHE A 423 19.17 -6.50 -14.03
CA PHE A 423 18.71 -6.02 -15.32
C PHE A 423 19.92 -5.67 -16.20
N ALA A 424 19.91 -6.18 -17.43
CA ALA A 424 20.91 -5.87 -18.45
C ALA A 424 20.20 -5.42 -19.73
N GLU A 425 20.57 -4.26 -20.24
CA GLU A 425 19.99 -3.68 -21.45
C GLU A 425 20.08 -4.64 -22.64
N GLY A 426 18.98 -4.77 -23.38
CA GLY A 426 18.91 -5.66 -24.56
C GLY A 426 18.85 -7.15 -24.23
N ARG A 427 18.84 -7.56 -22.96
CA ARG A 427 18.68 -8.96 -22.54
C ARG A 427 17.27 -9.19 -22.01
N ALA A 428 16.55 -10.14 -22.62
CA ALA A 428 15.25 -10.58 -22.11
C ALA A 428 15.40 -11.31 -20.77
N ARG A 429 14.38 -11.19 -19.90
CA ARG A 429 14.29 -11.96 -18.65
C ARG A 429 14.25 -13.45 -18.98
N ALA A 430 15.10 -14.24 -18.34
CA ALA A 430 15.06 -15.69 -18.47
C ALA A 430 13.74 -16.26 -17.93
N GLU A 431 13.22 -17.35 -18.51
CA GLU A 431 11.93 -17.94 -18.11
C GLU A 431 11.89 -18.34 -16.62
N TRP A 432 13.00 -18.87 -16.10
CA TRP A 432 13.17 -19.24 -14.69
C TRP A 432 13.28 -18.04 -13.75
N SER A 433 13.67 -16.86 -14.24
CA SER A 433 13.86 -15.68 -13.41
C SER A 433 12.50 -15.13 -12.99
N THR A 434 12.25 -14.93 -11.71
CA THR A 434 10.99 -14.36 -11.23
C THR A 434 10.90 -12.86 -11.51
N ALA A 435 11.98 -12.12 -11.29
CA ALA A 435 12.04 -10.66 -11.48
C ALA A 435 13.46 -10.20 -11.88
N VAL A 436 13.56 -8.96 -12.37
CA VAL A 436 14.84 -8.29 -12.62
C VAL A 436 15.10 -7.21 -11.57
N LEU A 437 16.35 -7.06 -11.16
CA LEU A 437 16.83 -6.05 -10.23
C LEU A 437 17.41 -4.86 -11.00
N VAL A 438 16.83 -3.69 -10.81
CA VAL A 438 17.27 -2.45 -11.46
C VAL A 438 18.11 -1.64 -10.48
N THR A 439 19.41 -1.61 -10.74
CA THR A 439 20.37 -0.83 -9.96
C THR A 439 20.73 0.40 -10.76
N SER A 440 19.90 1.44 -10.64
CA SER A 440 20.09 2.73 -11.32
C SER A 440 19.23 3.79 -10.65
N THR A 441 19.70 5.04 -10.67
CA THR A 441 18.90 6.22 -10.31
C THR A 441 18.25 6.90 -11.51
N ASP A 442 18.56 6.45 -12.73
CA ASP A 442 18.00 6.94 -13.98
C ASP A 442 16.58 6.40 -14.21
N PRO A 443 15.54 7.26 -14.30
CA PRO A 443 14.18 6.84 -14.59
C PRO A 443 14.03 6.08 -15.91
N ASP A 444 14.85 6.40 -16.92
CA ASP A 444 14.77 5.74 -18.23
C ASP A 444 15.20 4.27 -18.15
N ARG A 445 16.13 3.95 -17.23
CA ARG A 445 16.53 2.57 -16.94
C ARG A 445 15.41 1.75 -16.31
N LEU A 446 14.60 2.37 -15.44
CA LEU A 446 13.42 1.72 -14.89
C LEU A 446 12.39 1.45 -15.99
N ASP A 447 12.20 2.40 -16.90
CA ASP A 447 11.35 2.27 -18.09
C ASP A 447 11.72 1.07 -18.95
N GLU A 448 12.99 0.97 -19.32
CA GLU A 448 13.55 -0.13 -20.11
C GLU A 448 13.34 -1.47 -19.40
N ALA A 449 13.65 -1.54 -18.11
CA ALA A 449 13.52 -2.75 -17.32
C ALA A 449 12.06 -3.22 -17.23
N ILE A 450 11.12 -2.30 -17.03
CA ILE A 450 9.70 -2.64 -17.00
C ILE A 450 9.25 -3.22 -18.36
N ARG A 451 9.65 -2.61 -19.49
CA ARG A 451 9.30 -3.13 -20.82
C ARG A 451 9.92 -4.50 -21.09
N ALA A 452 11.15 -4.73 -20.63
CA ALA A 452 11.87 -6.00 -20.83
C ALA A 452 11.38 -7.12 -19.90
N ALA A 453 10.70 -6.78 -18.80
CA ALA A 453 10.22 -7.73 -17.80
C ALA A 453 8.76 -8.18 -17.99
N GLN A 454 8.00 -7.49 -18.86
CA GLN A 454 6.71 -7.91 -19.40
C GLN A 454 6.87 -9.16 -20.27
#